data_AF-A0A926AGQ8-F1
#
_entry.id   AF-A0A926AGQ8-F1
#
_cell.length_a   1.000
_cell.length_b   1.000
_cell.length_c   1.000
_cell.angle_alpha   90.00
_cell.angle_beta   90.00
_cell.angle_gamma   90.00
#
_symmetry.space_group_name_H-M   'P 1'
#
loop_
_entity.id
_entity.type
_entity.pdbx_description
1 polymer ?
#
loop_
_entity_poly.entity_id
_entity_poly.type
_entity_poly.pdbx_seq_one_letter_code
_entity_poly.pdbx_strand_id
1 'polypeptide(L)'
;MLRTKASFNPVQILESRILLAAVPPDTVLVRASDASDLITLQVRLASNGAKELRATINGRVRRFNLTGINTISVESLSGNDQIFVNENTVRPIVINGGLGDDTIVGGAGNDRIIGGRGRDLISGNDGDDLIKGYDSDDTLNGNDGNDVLDGGAGADFMLGGNGNDVLIGGTGSDQMFGQNGNDTFFAIDGTLDTISGGSGDDSFGAVDLIDSAT
;
A
#
# COMPACT_ATOMS: atom_id res chain seq x y z
N MET A 1 -32.41 -29.34 6.26
CA MET A 1 -31.35 -28.35 6.50
C MET A 1 -30.85 -27.83 5.15
N LEU A 2 -31.45 -26.76 4.62
CA LEU A 2 -30.92 -26.08 3.44
C LEU A 2 -29.87 -25.07 3.92
N ARG A 3 -28.59 -25.33 3.61
CA ARG A 3 -27.56 -24.30 3.69
C ARG A 3 -27.81 -23.32 2.55
N THR A 4 -28.14 -22.07 2.86
CA THR A 4 -28.21 -20.98 1.89
C THR A 4 -26.82 -20.78 1.29
N LYS A 5 -26.64 -21.23 0.04
CA LYS A 5 -25.52 -20.80 -0.80
C LYS A 5 -25.52 -19.27 -0.82
N ALA A 6 -24.35 -18.68 -0.58
CA ALA A 6 -24.12 -17.27 -0.80
C ALA A 6 -24.64 -16.90 -2.21
N SER A 7 -25.55 -15.93 -2.26
CA SER A 7 -26.03 -15.34 -3.50
C SER A 7 -24.86 -14.57 -4.12
N PHE A 8 -24.14 -15.20 -5.04
CA PHE A 8 -23.13 -14.55 -5.86
C PHE A 8 -23.84 -13.51 -6.74
N ASN A 9 -23.76 -12.24 -6.37
CA ASN A 9 -24.21 -11.16 -7.26
C ASN A 9 -23.30 -11.17 -8.50
N PRO A 10 -23.86 -11.22 -9.73
CA PRO A 10 -23.06 -11.23 -10.94
C PRO A 10 -22.24 -9.95 -11.05
N VAL A 11 -20.99 -10.13 -11.49
CA VAL A 11 -20.01 -9.09 -11.87
C VAL A 11 -20.73 -7.92 -12.56
N GLN A 12 -20.79 -6.75 -11.91
CA GLN A 12 -21.31 -5.54 -12.55
C GLN A 12 -20.13 -4.78 -13.18
N ILE A 13 -19.91 -5.02 -14.48
CA ILE A 13 -19.04 -4.17 -15.30
C ILE A 13 -19.77 -2.83 -15.50
N LEU A 14 -19.19 -1.73 -15.02
CA LEU A 14 -19.73 -0.39 -15.22
C LEU A 14 -18.91 0.30 -16.31
N GLU A 15 -19.62 0.83 -17.31
CA GLU A 15 -19.15 1.79 -18.33
C GLU A 15 -17.64 1.76 -18.61
N SER A 16 -17.19 0.78 -19.39
CA SER A 16 -15.85 0.65 -19.98
C SER A 16 -14.59 0.78 -19.10
N ARG A 17 -14.63 1.20 -17.84
CA ARG A 17 -13.45 1.69 -17.11
C ARG A 17 -13.44 1.50 -15.58
N ILE A 18 -14.56 1.12 -14.97
CA ILE A 18 -14.62 0.87 -13.52
C ILE A 18 -15.26 -0.49 -13.24
N LEU A 19 -14.55 -1.35 -12.51
CA LEU A 19 -15.04 -2.67 -12.11
C LEU A 19 -15.07 -2.78 -10.59
N LEU A 20 -16.18 -3.26 -10.06
CA LEU A 20 -16.27 -3.67 -8.67
C LEU A 20 -16.96 -5.03 -8.58
N ALA A 21 -16.18 -6.06 -8.25
CA ALA A 21 -16.63 -7.44 -8.33
C ALA A 21 -16.03 -8.30 -7.22
N ALA A 22 -16.79 -9.31 -6.77
CA ALA A 22 -16.21 -10.42 -6.05
C ALA A 22 -15.57 -11.37 -7.08
N VAL A 23 -14.27 -11.62 -6.95
CA VAL A 23 -13.50 -12.50 -7.82
C VAL A 23 -12.94 -13.67 -7.01
N PRO A 24 -13.03 -14.91 -7.52
CA PRO A 24 -12.38 -16.04 -6.86
C PRO A 24 -10.85 -15.89 -6.86
N PRO A 25 -10.16 -16.24 -5.77
CA PRO A 25 -10.72 -16.62 -4.47
C PRO A 25 -11.11 -15.37 -3.64
N ASP A 26 -12.32 -15.36 -3.05
CA ASP A 26 -12.79 -14.50 -1.95
C ASP A 26 -12.24 -13.06 -1.88
N THR A 27 -12.13 -12.39 -3.03
CA THR A 27 -11.54 -11.06 -3.17
C THR A 27 -12.58 -10.08 -3.68
N VAL A 28 -12.63 -8.88 -3.10
CA VAL A 28 -13.33 -7.75 -3.74
C VAL A 28 -12.32 -6.96 -4.54
N LEU A 29 -12.45 -6.97 -5.87
CA LEU A 29 -11.62 -6.17 -6.78
C LEU A 29 -12.30 -4.82 -7.04
N VAL A 30 -11.61 -3.74 -6.67
CA VAL A 30 -11.89 -2.35 -7.01
C VAL A 30 -10.92 -1.95 -8.11
N ARG A 31 -11.39 -1.78 -9.34
CA ARG A 31 -10.54 -1.37 -10.46
C ARG A 31 -11.02 -0.08 -11.06
N ALA A 32 -10.09 0.86 -11.25
CA ALA A 32 -10.26 2.09 -11.98
C ALA A 32 -9.26 2.10 -13.17
N SER A 33 -9.44 3.00 -14.14
CA SER A 33 -8.65 2.98 -15.38
C SER A 33 -8.66 4.32 -16.10
N ASP A 34 -9.11 5.38 -15.45
CA ASP A 34 -9.08 6.74 -15.99
C ASP A 34 -7.79 7.41 -15.53
N ALA A 35 -7.31 8.39 -16.30
CA ALA A 35 -6.00 9.01 -16.06
C ALA A 35 -5.84 9.79 -14.72
N SER A 36 -6.90 9.91 -13.92
CA SER A 36 -6.88 10.51 -12.60
C SER A 36 -8.11 10.04 -11.81
N ASP A 37 -7.95 8.97 -11.06
CA ASP A 37 -8.97 8.32 -10.27
C ASP A 37 -8.83 8.67 -8.78
N LEU A 38 -9.93 9.10 -8.16
CA LEU A 38 -10.04 9.26 -6.72
C LEU A 38 -10.80 8.07 -6.13
N ILE A 39 -10.08 7.19 -5.45
CA ILE A 39 -10.57 5.97 -4.83
C ILE A 39 -10.53 6.14 -3.31
N THR A 40 -11.66 5.94 -2.64
CA THR A 40 -11.74 5.91 -1.17
C THR A 40 -12.40 4.63 -0.70
N LEU A 41 -11.73 3.90 0.19
CA LEU A 41 -12.21 2.66 0.78
C LEU A 41 -12.48 2.83 2.28
N GLN A 42 -13.65 2.36 2.73
CA GLN A 42 -14.03 2.38 4.14
C GLN A 42 -14.67 1.04 4.50
N VAL A 43 -14.04 0.28 5.40
CA VAL A 43 -14.67 -0.89 6.01
C VAL A 43 -15.48 -0.44 7.22
N ARG A 44 -16.76 -0.79 7.25
CA ARG A 44 -17.69 -0.37 8.30
C ARG A 44 -18.59 -1.51 8.74
N LEU A 45 -19.15 -1.38 9.94
CA LEU A 45 -20.25 -2.24 10.38
C LEU A 45 -21.56 -1.66 9.85
N ALA A 46 -22.32 -2.48 9.12
CA ALA A 46 -23.66 -2.14 8.69
C ALA A 46 -24.66 -2.31 9.85
N SER A 47 -25.85 -1.70 9.70
CA SER A 47 -26.91 -1.74 10.73
C SER A 47 -27.43 -3.16 11.04
N ASN A 48 -27.19 -4.11 10.15
CA ASN A 48 -27.50 -5.53 10.32
C ASN A 48 -26.34 -6.33 10.97
N GLY A 49 -25.27 -5.67 11.40
CA GLY A 49 -24.08 -6.28 12.00
C GLY A 49 -23.08 -6.86 11.00
N ALA A 50 -23.35 -6.83 9.69
CA ALA A 50 -22.42 -7.30 8.67
C ALA A 50 -21.27 -6.29 8.47
N LYS A 51 -20.06 -6.79 8.25
CA LYS A 51 -18.95 -5.96 7.75
C LYS A 51 -19.21 -5.65 6.28
N GLU A 52 -19.18 -4.37 5.92
CA GLU A 52 -19.34 -3.89 4.55
C GLU A 52 -18.15 -3.03 4.15
N LEU A 53 -17.70 -3.19 2.91
CA LEU A 53 -16.86 -2.21 2.22
C LEU A 53 -17.76 -1.15 1.61
N ARG A 54 -17.45 0.12 1.87
CA ARG A 54 -17.91 1.27 1.08
C ARG A 54 -16.75 1.75 0.22
N ALA A 55 -16.84 1.51 -1.08
CA ALA A 55 -15.89 2.01 -2.06
C ALA A 55 -16.49 3.24 -2.75
N THR A 56 -15.74 4.32 -2.85
CA THR A 56 -16.11 5.52 -3.61
C THR A 56 -15.08 5.72 -4.70
N ILE A 57 -15.50 5.80 -5.96
CA ILE A 57 -14.63 6.05 -7.10
C ILE A 57 -15.19 7.26 -7.84
N ASN A 58 -14.43 8.35 -7.91
CA ASN A 58 -14.84 9.61 -8.55
C ASN A 58 -16.22 10.09 -8.08
N GLY A 59 -16.47 10.01 -6.77
CA GLY A 59 -17.73 10.39 -6.12
C GLY A 59 -18.86 9.34 -6.21
N ARG A 60 -18.69 8.27 -6.99
CA ARG A 60 -19.67 7.19 -7.10
C ARG A 60 -19.48 6.16 -6.00
N VAL A 61 -20.46 6.05 -5.11
CA VAL A 61 -20.43 5.12 -3.97
C VAL A 61 -20.99 3.75 -4.34
N ARG A 62 -20.27 2.70 -3.95
CA ARG A 62 -20.69 1.30 -4.01
C ARG A 62 -20.44 0.60 -2.69
N ARG A 63 -21.24 -0.43 -2.40
CA ARG A 63 -21.18 -1.18 -1.15
C ARG A 63 -21.12 -2.67 -1.40
N PHE A 64 -20.25 -3.36 -0.68
CA PHE A 64 -20.02 -4.80 -0.79
C PHE A 64 -20.04 -5.45 0.58
N ASN A 65 -20.73 -6.58 0.70
CA ASN A 65 -20.72 -7.38 1.92
C ASN A 65 -19.40 -8.17 1.99
N LEU A 66 -18.72 -8.12 3.13
CA LEU A 66 -17.41 -8.75 3.34
C LEU A 66 -17.50 -10.12 4.04
N THR A 67 -18.68 -10.73 4.11
CA THR A 67 -18.85 -12.07 4.68
C THR A 67 -18.19 -13.08 3.75
N GLY A 68 -17.18 -13.78 4.26
CA GLY A 68 -16.40 -14.73 3.47
C GLY A 68 -15.44 -14.09 2.46
N ILE A 69 -15.21 -12.76 2.54
CA ILE A 69 -14.18 -12.07 1.77
C ILE A 69 -12.92 -11.96 2.63
N ASN A 70 -11.80 -12.40 2.08
CA ASN A 70 -10.49 -12.40 2.75
C ASN A 70 -9.67 -11.18 2.37
N THR A 71 -9.81 -10.69 1.13
CA THR A 71 -8.96 -9.63 0.58
C THR A 71 -9.78 -8.58 -0.16
N ILE A 72 -9.35 -7.33 -0.09
CA ILE A 72 -9.80 -6.26 -0.98
C ILE A 72 -8.60 -5.89 -1.84
N SER A 73 -8.78 -5.80 -3.15
CA SER A 73 -7.73 -5.43 -4.10
C SER A 73 -8.12 -4.14 -4.80
N VAL A 74 -7.19 -3.21 -4.95
CA VAL A 74 -7.32 -1.97 -5.70
C VAL A 74 -6.34 -1.97 -6.87
N GLU A 75 -6.81 -1.63 -8.07
CA GLU A 75 -5.97 -1.50 -9.27
C GLU A 75 -6.37 -0.23 -10.02
N SER A 76 -5.46 0.77 -10.12
CA SER A 76 -5.75 2.06 -10.77
C SER A 76 -5.23 2.17 -12.22
N LEU A 77 -4.35 1.25 -12.62
CA LEU A 77 -3.88 0.98 -13.99
C LEU A 77 -3.09 2.10 -14.68
N SER A 78 -3.64 3.31 -14.81
CA SER A 78 -2.99 4.42 -15.52
C SER A 78 -3.50 5.77 -15.07
N GLY A 79 -2.61 6.74 -14.93
CA GLY A 79 -2.98 8.06 -14.46
C GLY A 79 -2.30 8.42 -13.16
N ASN A 80 -2.41 9.68 -12.78
CA ASN A 80 -1.98 10.10 -11.45
C ASN A 80 -3.18 9.95 -10.52
N ASP A 81 -3.18 8.91 -9.69
CA ASP A 81 -4.33 8.46 -8.95
C ASP A 81 -4.20 8.73 -7.45
N GLN A 82 -5.34 8.75 -6.77
CA GLN A 82 -5.43 8.98 -5.34
C GLN A 82 -6.21 7.86 -4.69
N ILE A 83 -5.53 7.06 -3.88
CA ILE A 83 -6.10 5.87 -3.23
C ILE A 83 -6.02 6.06 -1.72
N PHE A 84 -7.17 6.19 -1.07
CA PHE A 84 -7.26 6.37 0.38
C PHE A 84 -8.07 5.25 1.02
N VAL A 85 -7.41 4.39 1.78
CA VAL A 85 -8.06 3.46 2.71
C VAL A 85 -8.21 4.15 4.06
N ASN A 86 -9.38 4.00 4.69
CA ASN A 86 -9.56 4.56 6.02
C ASN A 86 -8.66 3.84 7.04
N GLU A 87 -7.97 4.62 7.86
CA GLU A 87 -7.10 4.16 8.96
C GLU A 87 -7.75 3.06 9.82
N ASN A 88 -9.04 3.09 10.15
CA ASN A 88 -9.65 2.03 10.99
C ASN A 88 -9.88 0.69 10.25
N THR A 89 -9.47 0.59 8.99
CA THR A 89 -9.57 -0.63 8.18
C THR A 89 -8.45 -1.58 8.54
N VAL A 90 -8.62 -2.34 9.63
CA VAL A 90 -7.67 -3.38 10.07
C VAL A 90 -7.61 -4.63 9.17
N ARG A 91 -8.16 -4.55 7.95
CA ARG A 91 -8.20 -5.67 7.01
C ARG A 91 -7.11 -5.44 5.98
N PRO A 92 -6.29 -6.46 5.67
CA PRO A 92 -5.32 -6.39 4.59
C PRO A 92 -5.95 -5.97 3.26
N ILE A 93 -5.35 -4.95 2.65
CA ILE A 93 -5.65 -4.43 1.33
C ILE A 93 -4.44 -4.70 0.42
N VAL A 94 -4.72 -5.11 -0.81
CA VAL A 94 -3.73 -5.16 -1.87
C VAL A 94 -3.97 -3.96 -2.78
N ILE A 95 -2.97 -3.10 -2.96
CA ILE A 95 -3.08 -1.88 -3.77
C ILE A 95 -2.02 -1.92 -4.86
N ASN A 96 -2.42 -1.55 -6.08
CA ASN A 96 -1.54 -1.28 -7.21
C ASN A 96 -1.96 0.04 -7.86
N GLY A 97 -1.11 1.06 -7.74
CA GLY A 97 -1.28 2.38 -8.35
C GLY A 97 -1.26 2.29 -9.87
N GLY A 98 -0.15 1.82 -10.42
CA GLY A 98 -0.06 1.41 -11.83
C GLY A 98 0.94 2.27 -12.59
N LEU A 99 0.47 3.16 -13.44
CA LEU A 99 1.31 4.10 -14.19
C LEU A 99 0.91 5.51 -13.82
N GLY A 100 1.86 6.43 -13.62
CA GLY A 100 1.61 7.81 -13.23
C GLY A 100 2.14 8.10 -11.82
N ASP A 101 2.14 9.38 -11.44
CA ASP A 101 2.56 9.79 -10.10
C ASP A 101 1.36 9.60 -9.15
N ASP A 102 1.35 8.56 -8.34
CA ASP A 102 0.23 8.16 -7.49
C ASP A 102 0.37 8.65 -6.04
N THR A 103 -0.77 8.85 -5.36
CA THR A 103 -0.82 9.06 -3.91
C THR A 103 -1.64 7.96 -3.26
N ILE A 104 -1.00 7.16 -2.41
CA ILE A 104 -1.58 5.95 -1.83
C ILE A 104 -1.46 6.00 -0.30
N VAL A 105 -2.58 5.74 0.37
CA VAL A 105 -2.66 5.59 1.83
C VAL A 105 -3.38 4.28 2.15
N GLY A 106 -2.67 3.37 2.82
CA GLY A 106 -3.15 2.10 3.34
C GLY A 106 -4.10 2.23 4.53
N GLY A 107 -4.57 1.11 5.08
CA GLY A 107 -5.38 1.04 6.30
C GLY A 107 -4.55 0.60 7.51
N ALA A 108 -5.16 0.42 8.68
CA ALA A 108 -4.47 -0.12 9.87
C ALA A 108 -4.28 -1.65 9.85
N GLY A 109 -4.18 -2.26 8.67
CA GLY A 109 -4.00 -3.69 8.53
C GLY A 109 -2.77 -3.94 7.68
N ASN A 110 -2.18 -5.14 7.81
CA ASN A 110 -1.00 -5.54 7.06
C ASN A 110 -1.27 -5.54 5.55
N ASP A 111 -0.90 -4.46 4.89
CA ASP A 111 -1.21 -4.13 3.52
C ASP A 111 -0.08 -4.53 2.57
N ARG A 112 -0.42 -4.64 1.30
CA ARG A 112 0.55 -4.85 0.21
C ARG A 112 0.34 -3.76 -0.81
N ILE A 113 1.26 -2.82 -0.88
CA ILE A 113 1.14 -1.63 -1.69
C ILE A 113 2.24 -1.61 -2.75
N ILE A 114 1.83 -1.39 -3.99
CA ILE A 114 2.68 -1.18 -5.15
C ILE A 114 2.33 0.19 -5.71
N GLY A 115 3.32 1.08 -5.76
CA GLY A 115 3.21 2.36 -6.47
C GLY A 115 3.11 2.11 -7.97
N GLY A 116 4.21 1.66 -8.56
CA GLY A 116 4.25 1.24 -9.96
C GLY A 116 5.25 2.07 -10.74
N ARG A 117 4.81 2.70 -11.83
CA ARG A 117 5.68 3.62 -12.56
C ARG A 117 5.29 5.04 -12.27
N GLY A 118 6.25 5.89 -11.96
CA GLY A 118 6.02 7.30 -11.71
C GLY A 118 6.57 7.64 -10.33
N ARG A 119 6.46 8.89 -9.92
CA ARG A 119 6.92 9.29 -8.59
C ARG A 119 5.77 9.20 -7.63
N ASP A 120 5.78 8.16 -6.83
CA ASP A 120 4.67 7.79 -5.97
C ASP A 120 4.88 8.30 -4.54
N LEU A 121 3.78 8.68 -3.90
CA LEU A 121 3.73 9.01 -2.49
C LEU A 121 2.88 7.95 -1.77
N ILE A 122 3.52 7.13 -0.94
CA ILE A 122 2.91 5.95 -0.34
C ILE A 122 3.05 5.97 1.19
N SER A 123 1.94 5.73 1.88
CA SER A 123 1.88 5.58 3.33
C SER A 123 1.17 4.27 3.70
N GLY A 124 1.82 3.42 4.50
CA GLY A 124 1.26 2.16 5.02
C GLY A 124 0.14 2.38 6.04
N ASN A 125 0.41 3.24 7.03
CA ASN A 125 -0.34 3.44 8.28
C ASN A 125 0.00 2.36 9.32
N ASP A 126 -0.99 1.83 10.05
CA ASP A 126 -0.69 0.83 11.07
C ASP A 126 -0.67 -0.58 10.45
N GLY A 127 0.09 -1.49 11.04
CA GLY A 127 0.20 -2.89 10.61
C GLY A 127 1.54 -3.17 9.95
N ASP A 128 1.90 -4.45 9.84
CA ASP A 128 3.15 -4.83 9.17
C ASP A 128 2.94 -4.82 7.65
N ASP A 129 3.39 -3.76 6.99
CA ASP A 129 3.12 -3.47 5.59
C ASP A 129 4.26 -3.92 4.66
N LEU A 130 3.90 -4.23 3.42
CA LEU A 130 4.86 -4.39 2.33
C LEU A 130 4.61 -3.30 1.29
N ILE A 131 5.57 -2.39 1.15
CA ILE A 131 5.49 -1.23 0.25
C ILE A 131 6.60 -1.35 -0.81
N LYS A 132 6.23 -1.20 -2.08
CA LYS A 132 7.16 -1.17 -3.22
C LYS A 132 6.92 0.07 -4.07
N GLY A 133 7.95 0.91 -4.24
CA GLY A 133 7.95 2.07 -5.13
C GLY A 133 7.97 1.65 -6.61
N TYR A 134 8.97 0.84 -6.97
CA TYR A 134 9.32 0.34 -8.30
C TYR A 134 10.21 1.28 -9.12
N ASP A 135 9.65 2.11 -10.00
CA ASP A 135 10.43 2.92 -10.94
C ASP A 135 10.21 4.42 -10.63
N SER A 136 11.28 5.22 -10.65
CA SER A 136 11.37 6.67 -10.38
C SER A 136 11.59 7.01 -8.90
N ASP A 137 11.73 8.32 -8.61
CA ASP A 137 12.01 8.83 -7.27
C ASP A 137 10.73 8.80 -6.41
N ASP A 138 10.62 7.80 -5.53
CA ASP A 138 9.44 7.56 -4.70
C ASP A 138 9.58 8.10 -3.27
N THR A 139 8.45 8.32 -2.60
CA THR A 139 8.38 8.64 -1.17
C THR A 139 7.54 7.58 -0.46
N LEU A 140 8.20 6.76 0.37
CA LEU A 140 7.59 5.64 1.07
C LEU A 140 7.64 5.87 2.58
N ASN A 141 6.52 5.63 3.27
CA ASN A 141 6.43 5.72 4.72
C ASN A 141 5.68 4.51 5.28
N GLY A 142 6.34 3.67 6.09
CA GLY A 142 5.74 2.52 6.76
C GLY A 142 4.72 2.96 7.80
N ASN A 143 5.16 3.81 8.73
CA ASN A 143 4.47 4.26 9.94
C ASN A 143 4.52 3.23 11.07
N ASP A 144 3.40 2.69 11.54
CA ASP A 144 3.36 1.88 12.77
C ASP A 144 3.32 0.38 12.40
N GLY A 145 4.39 -0.37 12.59
CA GLY A 145 4.44 -1.77 12.18
C GLY A 145 5.86 -2.25 11.98
N ASN A 146 6.06 -3.55 11.73
CA ASN A 146 7.34 -4.02 11.21
C ASN A 146 7.24 -4.08 9.69
N ASP A 147 7.65 -3.00 9.05
CA ASP A 147 7.39 -2.76 7.65
C ASP A 147 8.54 -3.24 6.75
N VAL A 148 8.21 -3.52 5.49
CA VAL A 148 9.18 -3.78 4.43
C VAL A 148 8.99 -2.77 3.32
N LEU A 149 9.95 -1.87 3.18
CA LEU A 149 9.98 -0.83 2.17
C LEU A 149 11.06 -1.16 1.12
N ASP A 150 10.68 -1.08 -0.15
CA ASP A 150 11.53 -1.35 -1.30
C ASP A 150 11.35 -0.19 -2.29
N GLY A 151 12.31 0.74 -2.32
CA GLY A 151 12.29 1.93 -3.17
C GLY A 151 12.27 1.53 -4.64
N GLY A 152 13.28 0.77 -5.05
CA GLY A 152 13.34 0.20 -6.39
C GLY A 152 14.40 0.90 -7.23
N ALA A 153 14.00 1.64 -8.25
CA ALA A 153 14.94 2.36 -9.10
C ALA A 153 14.62 3.84 -9.09
N GLY A 154 15.50 4.68 -8.56
CA GLY A 154 15.24 6.10 -8.38
C GLY A 154 16.10 6.66 -7.27
N ALA A 155 15.97 7.94 -6.99
CA ALA A 155 16.46 8.50 -5.73
C ALA A 155 15.29 8.52 -4.75
N ASP A 156 15.18 7.49 -3.92
CA ASP A 156 14.01 7.26 -3.09
C ASP A 156 14.14 7.91 -1.70
N PHE A 157 13.01 8.30 -1.13
CA PHE A 157 12.92 8.76 0.25
C PHE A 157 12.06 7.80 1.07
N MET A 158 12.66 7.15 2.07
CA MET A 158 12.02 6.10 2.84
C MET A 158 12.07 6.37 4.34
N LEU A 159 10.91 6.25 4.97
CA LEU A 159 10.72 6.31 6.42
C LEU A 159 10.16 4.95 6.89
N GLY A 160 10.90 4.23 7.75
CA GLY A 160 10.42 3.01 8.40
C GLY A 160 9.26 3.34 9.33
N GLY A 161 9.57 4.00 10.45
CA GLY A 161 8.58 4.46 11.41
C GLY A 161 8.77 3.82 12.77
N ASN A 162 7.70 3.31 13.36
CA ASN A 162 7.73 2.60 14.64
C ASN A 162 7.68 1.10 14.39
N GLY A 163 8.72 0.38 14.78
CA GLY A 163 8.79 -1.07 14.67
C GLY A 163 10.15 -1.49 14.15
N ASN A 164 10.34 -2.77 13.85
CA ASN A 164 11.60 -3.25 13.30
C ASN A 164 11.45 -3.36 11.79
N ASP A 165 11.94 -2.35 11.08
CA ASP A 165 11.67 -2.19 9.67
C ASP A 165 12.79 -2.76 8.80
N VAL A 166 12.46 -3.09 7.56
CA VAL A 166 13.40 -3.46 6.52
C VAL A 166 13.31 -2.44 5.39
N LEU A 167 14.37 -1.66 5.18
CA LEU A 167 14.45 -0.67 4.13
C LEU A 167 15.45 -1.12 3.05
N ILE A 168 14.98 -1.21 1.82
CA ILE A 168 15.76 -1.60 0.65
C ILE A 168 15.76 -0.41 -0.30
N GLY A 169 16.91 0.24 -0.44
CA GLY A 169 17.13 1.36 -1.38
C GLY A 169 16.78 0.97 -2.80
N GLY A 170 17.58 0.04 -3.31
CA GLY A 170 17.49 -0.38 -4.70
C GLY A 170 18.62 0.26 -5.48
N THR A 171 18.31 0.87 -6.63
CA THR A 171 19.31 1.60 -7.43
C THR A 171 19.07 3.10 -7.40
N GLY A 172 20.13 3.88 -7.25
CA GLY A 172 20.08 5.33 -7.16
C GLY A 172 20.38 5.82 -5.74
N SER A 173 20.58 7.12 -5.59
CA SER A 173 21.00 7.70 -4.30
C SER A 173 19.80 7.88 -3.38
N ASP A 174 19.66 6.96 -2.44
CA ASP A 174 18.49 6.87 -1.58
C ASP A 174 18.69 7.57 -0.23
N GLN A 175 17.58 7.95 0.38
CA GLN A 175 17.51 8.46 1.74
C GLN A 175 16.64 7.53 2.58
N MET A 176 17.24 6.77 3.48
CA MET A 176 16.57 5.78 4.32
C MET A 176 16.66 6.15 5.80
N PHE A 177 15.51 6.25 6.47
CA PHE A 177 15.43 6.55 7.90
C PHE A 177 14.59 5.49 8.61
N GLY A 178 15.18 4.69 9.49
CA GLY A 178 14.47 3.65 10.25
C GLY A 178 13.54 4.22 11.30
N GLN A 179 14.04 5.20 12.07
CA GLN A 179 13.36 5.89 13.17
C GLN A 179 13.34 5.08 14.48
N ASN A 180 12.26 4.39 14.85
CA ASN A 180 12.13 3.76 16.15
C ASN A 180 12.06 2.25 16.03
N GLY A 181 13.08 1.54 16.52
CA GLY A 181 13.12 0.09 16.58
C GLY A 181 14.44 -0.44 16.04
N ASN A 182 14.55 -1.75 15.86
CA ASN A 182 15.78 -2.35 15.38
C ASN A 182 15.67 -2.56 13.87
N ASP A 183 16.21 -1.62 13.11
CA ASP A 183 15.96 -1.57 11.67
C ASP A 183 17.04 -2.26 10.86
N THR A 184 16.70 -2.72 9.66
CA THR A 184 17.63 -3.37 8.73
C THR A 184 17.64 -2.65 7.38
N PHE A 185 18.82 -2.23 6.94
CA PHE A 185 19.00 -1.47 5.70
C PHE A 185 19.77 -2.27 4.65
N PHE A 186 19.36 -2.16 3.38
CA PHE A 186 20.06 -2.72 2.24
C PHE A 186 20.26 -1.67 1.15
N ALA A 187 21.51 -1.36 0.83
CA ALA A 187 21.91 -0.34 -0.15
C ALA A 187 23.06 -0.90 -1.01
N ILE A 188 22.70 -1.75 -1.99
CA ILE A 188 23.61 -2.71 -2.61
C ILE A 188 24.07 -2.35 -4.03
N ASP A 189 23.82 -1.13 -4.50
CA ASP A 189 24.10 -0.73 -5.88
C ASP A 189 25.42 0.05 -6.07
N GLY A 190 26.07 0.47 -4.97
CA GLY A 190 27.32 1.22 -4.98
C GLY A 190 27.16 2.71 -5.34
N THR A 191 25.94 3.23 -5.32
CA THR A 191 25.70 4.67 -5.26
C THR A 191 25.78 5.18 -3.83
N LEU A 192 25.83 6.50 -3.66
CA LEU A 192 25.95 7.10 -2.34
C LEU A 192 24.55 7.27 -1.73
N ASP A 193 24.28 6.50 -0.70
CA ASP A 193 23.05 6.56 0.09
C ASP A 193 23.23 7.34 1.38
N THR A 194 22.13 7.93 1.86
CA THR A 194 22.03 8.52 3.19
C THR A 194 21.17 7.60 4.05
N ILE A 195 21.76 7.03 5.11
CA ILE A 195 21.03 6.12 6.00
C ILE A 195 21.15 6.59 7.44
N SER A 196 20.01 6.62 8.14
CA SER A 196 19.93 6.87 9.58
C SER A 196 19.06 5.79 10.23
N GLY A 197 19.67 4.95 11.06
CA GLY A 197 18.96 3.94 11.85
C GLY A 197 17.92 4.55 12.78
N GLY A 198 18.37 5.49 13.61
CA GLY A 198 17.51 6.15 14.59
C GLY A 198 17.73 5.57 15.97
N SER A 199 16.66 5.25 16.68
CA SER A 199 16.72 4.64 18.01
C SER A 199 16.54 3.13 17.93
N GLY A 200 17.43 2.38 18.57
CA GLY A 200 17.39 0.91 18.57
C GLY A 200 18.76 0.33 18.19
N ASP A 201 18.80 -0.98 18.00
CA ASP A 201 19.99 -1.71 17.54
C ASP A 201 19.86 -2.01 16.03
N ASP A 202 20.40 -1.12 15.22
CA ASP A 202 20.23 -1.16 13.75
C ASP A 202 21.28 -2.01 13.02
N SER A 203 20.88 -2.55 11.87
CA SER A 203 21.71 -3.41 11.00
C SER A 203 21.84 -2.83 9.60
N PHE A 204 23.07 -2.76 9.10
CA PHE A 204 23.40 -2.20 7.79
C PHE A 204 24.00 -3.30 6.90
N GLY A 205 23.20 -3.81 5.96
CA GLY A 205 23.57 -4.85 5.03
C GLY A 205 24.28 -4.28 3.80
N ALA A 206 25.59 -4.56 3.66
CA ALA A 206 26.42 -4.28 2.48
C ALA A 206 26.26 -2.83 1.95
N VAL A 207 26.64 -1.85 2.77
CA VAL A 207 26.37 -0.43 2.51
C VAL A 207 27.66 0.35 2.22
N ASP A 208 27.61 1.29 1.27
CA ASP A 208 28.62 2.34 1.05
C ASP A 208 28.17 3.61 1.84
N LEU A 209 28.65 3.79 3.08
CA LEU A 209 28.05 4.73 4.06
C LEU A 209 28.82 6.04 4.26
N ILE A 210 28.05 7.15 4.36
CA ILE A 210 28.31 8.20 5.36
C ILE A 210 27.31 7.98 6.50
N ASP A 211 27.79 7.43 7.61
CA ASP A 211 27.04 7.35 8.86
C ASP A 211 27.02 8.73 9.53
N SER A 212 25.83 9.30 9.72
CA SER A 212 25.63 10.49 10.55
C SER A 212 24.90 10.15 11.84
N ALA A 213 25.38 9.17 12.61
CA ALA A 213 24.96 8.98 13.99
C ALA A 213 25.37 10.20 14.86
N THR A 214 24.39 10.82 15.53
CA THR A 214 24.59 11.68 16.71
C THR A 214 23.99 11.05 17.94
#